data_AF-A0A7X7D7N4-F1
#
_entry.id   AF-A0A7X7D7N4-F1
#
_cell.length_a   1.000
_cell.length_b   1.000
_cell.length_c   1.000
_cell.angle_alpha   90.00
_cell.angle_beta   90.00
_cell.angle_gamma   90.00
#
_symmetry.space_group_name_H-M   'P 1'
#
loop_
_entity.id
_entity.type
_entity.pdbx_description
1 polymer ?
#
loop_
_entity_poly.entity_id
_entity_poly.type
_entity_poly.pdbx_seq_one_letter_code
_entity_poly.pdbx_strand_id
1 'polypeptide(L)'
;MAGRVMTVTFRRQGRGCAWTALRPPRSVVPGPTMAAGADLPHDLYTFVIEDALGLERGFWGCVAAGATFKTLGRKRTPQGKAVIAENLPELEAAEAQVNEIYFAWRDGRPTELDDELDGMLDRWRALDDGEELTVEWAIDRSGRGARRSRR
;
A
#
# COMPACT_ATOMS: atom_id res chain seq x y z
N MET A 1 -4.50 -1.79 -24.35
CA MET A 1 -3.53 -2.60 -23.60
C MET A 1 -4.10 -2.81 -22.21
N ALA A 2 -4.22 -4.05 -21.74
CA ALA A 2 -4.62 -4.29 -20.35
C ALA A 2 -3.52 -3.72 -19.44
N GLY A 3 -3.86 -2.78 -18.56
CA GLY A 3 -2.90 -2.17 -17.64
C GLY A 3 -2.26 -3.24 -16.76
N ARG A 4 -0.95 -3.12 -16.49
CA ARG A 4 -0.29 -4.03 -15.56
C ARG A 4 -0.78 -3.75 -14.14
N VAL A 5 -1.16 -4.80 -13.42
CA VAL A 5 -1.65 -4.74 -12.03
C VAL A 5 -0.76 -5.60 -11.15
N MET A 6 -0.34 -5.07 -10.00
CA MET A 6 0.24 -5.82 -8.91
C MET A 6 -0.88 -6.18 -7.93
N THR A 7 -1.05 -7.46 -7.66
CA THR A 7 -2.02 -7.94 -6.67
C THR A 7 -1.32 -8.05 -5.32
N VAL A 8 -1.92 -7.52 -4.25
CA VAL A 8 -1.40 -7.64 -2.89
C VAL A 8 -2.44 -8.37 -2.04
N THR A 9 -2.00 -9.43 -1.38
CA THR A 9 -2.84 -10.24 -0.50
C THR A 9 -2.34 -10.07 0.91
N PHE A 10 -3.18 -9.48 1.77
CA PHE A 10 -2.98 -9.36 3.20
C PHE A 10 -3.68 -10.53 3.89
N ARG A 11 -3.03 -11.14 4.88
CA ARG A 11 -3.56 -12.26 5.64
C ARG A 11 -3.59 -11.93 7.12
N ARG A 12 -4.73 -12.17 7.76
CA ARG A 12 -4.89 -12.04 9.21
C ARG A 12 -4.19 -13.20 9.92
N GLN A 13 -3.42 -12.87 10.97
CA GLN A 13 -2.65 -13.84 11.76
C GLN A 13 -2.74 -13.50 13.25
N GLY A 14 -3.85 -13.84 13.89
CA GLY A 14 -4.18 -13.48 15.25
C GLY A 14 -4.20 -11.95 15.41
N ARG A 15 -3.23 -11.42 16.17
CA ARG A 15 -2.98 -9.98 16.32
C ARG A 15 -1.92 -9.45 15.35
N GLY A 16 -1.75 -10.12 14.22
CA GLY A 16 -0.76 -9.81 13.22
C GLY A 16 -1.35 -9.77 11.83
N CYS A 17 -0.59 -9.18 10.91
CA CYS A 17 -0.87 -9.16 9.50
C CYS A 17 0.43 -9.53 8.76
N ALA A 18 0.31 -10.39 7.76
CA ALA A 18 1.36 -10.62 6.77
C ALA A 18 0.81 -10.27 5.39
N TRP A 19 1.66 -9.91 4.45
CA TRP A 19 1.21 -9.73 3.08
C TRP A 19 2.20 -10.26 2.06
N THR A 20 1.69 -10.55 0.87
CA THR A 20 2.48 -10.92 -0.30
C THR A 20 1.97 -10.18 -1.53
N ALA A 21 2.88 -9.62 -2.32
CA ALA A 21 2.55 -8.99 -3.59
C ALA A 21 2.96 -9.86 -4.77
N LEU A 22 2.04 -10.12 -5.69
CA LEU A 22 2.32 -10.70 -7.00
C LEU A 22 2.49 -9.59 -8.03
N ARG A 23 3.74 -9.35 -8.43
CA ARG A 23 4.09 -8.35 -9.44
C ARG A 23 4.21 -8.96 -10.83
N PRO A 24 3.66 -8.33 -11.88
CA PRO A 24 3.93 -8.72 -13.26
C PRO A 24 5.43 -8.66 -13.61
N PRO A 25 5.96 -9.57 -14.44
CA PRO A 25 5.23 -10.68 -15.04
C PRO A 25 4.91 -11.81 -14.05
N ARG A 26 5.77 -12.15 -13.06
CA ARG A 26 5.52 -13.23 -12.07
C ARG A 26 6.37 -13.13 -10.76
N SER A 27 6.75 -11.94 -10.32
CA SER A 27 7.60 -11.78 -9.11
C SER A 27 6.76 -11.73 -7.83
N VAL A 28 6.93 -12.71 -6.94
CA VAL A 28 6.30 -12.76 -5.60
C VAL A 28 7.13 -12.02 -4.57
N VAL A 29 6.67 -10.90 -4.04
CA VAL A 29 7.37 -10.08 -3.03
C VAL A 29 6.72 -10.31 -1.66
N PRO A 30 7.42 -10.93 -0.70
CA PRO A 30 6.92 -11.05 0.67
C PRO A 30 7.12 -9.75 1.43
N GLY A 31 6.07 -9.34 2.16
CA GLY A 31 6.12 -8.28 3.14
C GLY A 31 6.65 -8.74 4.51
N PRO A 32 6.93 -7.80 5.42
CA PRO A 32 7.12 -8.13 6.82
C PRO A 32 5.80 -8.63 7.45
N THR A 33 5.93 -9.35 8.57
CA THR A 33 4.81 -9.52 9.51
C THR A 33 4.77 -8.31 10.43
N MET A 34 3.57 -7.78 10.66
CA MET A 34 3.36 -6.58 11.46
C MET A 34 2.23 -6.81 12.47
N ALA A 35 2.20 -5.99 13.52
CA ALA A 35 1.07 -5.98 14.43
C ALA A 35 -0.19 -5.54 13.69
N ALA A 36 -1.29 -6.23 13.96
CA ALA A 36 -2.63 -5.89 13.50
C ALA A 36 -3.60 -6.01 14.67
N GLY A 37 -4.47 -5.01 14.83
CA GLY A 37 -5.32 -4.89 16.01
C GLY A 37 -6.75 -4.52 15.63
N ALA A 38 -7.33 -3.62 16.43
CA ALA A 38 -8.65 -3.06 16.14
C ALA A 38 -8.65 -2.12 14.93
N ASP A 39 -7.46 -1.66 14.51
CA ASP A 39 -7.24 -0.69 13.43
C ASP A 39 -6.52 -1.33 12.24
N LEU A 40 -6.42 -0.58 11.15
CA LEU A 40 -5.74 -1.03 9.93
C LEU A 40 -4.23 -1.30 10.20
N PRO A 41 -3.68 -2.41 9.67
CA PRO A 41 -2.24 -2.61 9.61
C PRO A 41 -1.54 -1.49 8.81
N HIS A 42 -0.36 -1.06 9.26
CA HIS A 42 0.51 -0.07 8.56
C HIS A 42 0.55 -0.17 7.03
N ASP A 43 1.11 -1.25 6.47
CA ASP A 43 1.21 -1.45 5.03
C ASP A 43 -0.17 -1.46 4.33
N LEU A 44 -1.25 -1.84 5.01
CA LEU A 44 -2.61 -1.79 4.45
C LEU A 44 -3.16 -0.36 4.41
N TYR A 45 -3.03 0.45 5.47
CA TYR A 45 -3.45 1.85 5.39
C TYR A 45 -2.57 2.66 4.43
N THR A 46 -1.26 2.37 4.38
CA THR A 46 -0.35 2.96 3.39
C THR A 46 -0.81 2.62 1.98
N PHE A 47 -1.27 1.38 1.74
CA PHE A 47 -1.85 0.99 0.46
C PHE A 47 -3.06 1.85 0.08
N VAL A 48 -4.04 1.93 0.99
CA VAL A 48 -5.29 2.66 0.74
C VAL A 48 -5.01 4.13 0.44
N ILE A 49 -4.19 4.77 1.27
CA ILE A 49 -3.92 6.21 1.15
C ILE A 49 -3.11 6.51 -0.11
N GLU A 50 -2.03 5.76 -0.37
CA GLU A 50 -1.24 5.96 -1.59
C GLU A 50 -2.07 5.69 -2.85
N ASP A 51 -2.95 4.68 -2.83
CA ASP A 51 -3.80 4.37 -3.96
C ASP A 51 -4.83 5.48 -4.25
N ALA A 52 -5.52 5.94 -3.21
CA ALA A 52 -6.55 6.97 -3.30
C ALA A 52 -6.00 8.33 -3.73
N LEU A 53 -4.80 8.69 -3.24
CA LEU A 53 -4.10 9.93 -3.62
C LEU A 53 -3.34 9.82 -4.95
N GLY A 54 -3.17 8.61 -5.49
CA GLY A 54 -2.38 8.38 -6.70
C GLY A 54 -0.88 8.60 -6.50
N LEU A 55 -0.34 8.28 -5.32
CA LEU A 55 1.08 8.41 -5.00
C LEU A 55 1.90 7.30 -5.68
N GLU A 56 2.32 7.54 -6.91
CA GLU A 56 3.05 6.57 -7.74
C GLU A 56 4.48 6.28 -7.27
N ARG A 57 5.05 7.17 -6.45
CA ARG A 57 6.44 7.09 -5.95
C ARG A 57 6.53 6.86 -4.44
N GLY A 58 5.41 6.51 -3.82
CA GLY A 58 5.35 6.02 -2.43
C GLY A 58 5.84 4.57 -2.31
N PHE A 59 5.64 3.98 -1.14
CA PHE A 59 6.10 2.62 -0.83
C PHE A 59 5.59 1.59 -1.84
N TRP A 60 4.28 1.55 -2.11
CA TRP A 60 3.68 0.55 -3.01
C TRP A 60 4.01 0.79 -4.47
N GLY A 61 4.15 2.05 -4.86
CA GLY A 61 4.70 2.44 -6.16
C GLY A 61 6.12 1.91 -6.36
N CYS A 62 6.99 2.10 -5.38
CA CYS A 62 8.35 1.57 -5.40
C CYS A 62 8.37 0.03 -5.38
N VAL A 63 7.52 -0.62 -4.57
CA VAL A 63 7.37 -2.09 -4.58
C VAL A 63 6.97 -2.56 -5.98
N ALA A 64 5.99 -1.92 -6.62
CA ALA A 64 5.58 -2.23 -7.98
C ALA A 64 6.73 -2.05 -8.99
N ALA A 65 7.53 -0.99 -8.84
CA ALA A 65 8.63 -0.64 -9.74
C ALA A 65 9.87 -1.55 -9.63
N GLY A 66 10.10 -2.23 -8.50
CA GLY A 66 11.32 -3.04 -8.35
C GLY A 66 12.01 -2.96 -7.01
N ALA A 67 11.55 -2.11 -6.11
CA ALA A 67 12.28 -1.80 -4.90
C ALA A 67 12.54 -3.04 -4.04
N THR A 68 13.76 -3.12 -3.51
CA THR A 68 14.16 -4.17 -2.56
C THR A 68 14.54 -3.52 -1.24
N PHE A 69 13.52 -3.10 -0.47
CA PHE A 69 13.69 -2.59 0.88
C PHE A 69 14.26 -3.68 1.80
N LYS A 70 14.90 -3.27 2.90
CA LYS A 70 15.53 -4.20 3.85
C LYS A 70 14.49 -5.10 4.55
N THR A 71 13.28 -4.59 4.73
CA THR A 71 12.15 -5.24 5.41
C THR A 71 11.42 -6.25 4.54
N LEU A 72 11.53 -6.14 3.21
CA LEU A 72 11.00 -7.13 2.28
C LEU A 72 11.90 -8.36 2.36
N GLY A 73 11.33 -9.54 2.63
CA GLY A 73 12.05 -10.81 2.82
C GLY A 73 12.77 -11.37 1.58
N ARG A 74 13.25 -10.49 0.69
CA ARG A 74 14.00 -10.78 -0.53
C ARG A 74 15.42 -10.23 -0.47
N LYS A 75 16.31 -10.86 -1.24
CA LYS A 75 17.67 -10.36 -1.46
C LYS A 75 17.63 -8.96 -2.09
N ARG A 76 18.34 -8.02 -1.48
CA ARG A 76 18.52 -6.67 -2.04
C ARG A 76 19.32 -6.74 -3.35
N THR A 77 18.84 -6.08 -4.39
CA THR A 77 19.51 -6.01 -5.69
C THR A 77 20.01 -4.59 -5.97
N PRO A 78 21.08 -4.39 -6.76
CA PRO A 78 21.49 -3.04 -7.18
C PRO A 78 20.36 -2.27 -7.86
N GLN A 79 19.60 -2.91 -8.74
CA GLN A 79 18.46 -2.32 -9.44
C GLN A 79 17.35 -1.91 -8.46
N GLY A 80 16.98 -2.79 -7.52
CA GLY A 80 15.97 -2.47 -6.51
C GLY A 80 16.40 -1.42 -5.51
N LYS A 81 17.71 -1.22 -5.29
CA LYS A 81 18.24 -0.09 -4.51
C LYS A 81 18.20 1.21 -5.31
N ALA A 82 18.46 1.16 -6.61
CA ALA A 82 18.38 2.33 -7.48
C ALA A 82 16.96 2.91 -7.50
N VAL A 83 15.93 2.06 -7.61
CA VAL A 83 14.52 2.49 -7.48
C VAL A 83 14.29 3.27 -6.18
N ILE A 84 14.80 2.79 -5.04
CA ILE A 84 14.63 3.49 -3.76
C ILE A 84 15.38 4.83 -3.77
N ALA A 85 16.62 4.85 -4.27
CA ALA A 85 17.43 6.06 -4.30
C ALA A 85 16.85 7.15 -5.20
N GLU A 86 16.32 6.76 -6.37
CA GLU A 86 15.70 7.67 -7.34
C GLU A 86 14.40 8.31 -6.83
N ASN A 87 13.70 7.65 -5.91
CA ASN A 87 12.40 8.08 -5.40
C ASN A 87 12.45 8.50 -3.92
N LEU A 88 13.65 8.64 -3.33
CA LEU A 88 13.79 8.87 -1.88
C LEU A 88 13.03 10.11 -1.39
N PRO A 89 13.12 11.28 -2.05
CA PRO A 89 12.37 12.46 -1.61
C PRO A 89 10.86 12.25 -1.63
N GLU A 90 10.33 11.60 -2.67
CA GLU A 90 8.90 11.30 -2.77
C GLU A 90 8.44 10.19 -1.83
N LEU A 91 9.29 9.21 -1.52
CA LEU A 91 9.02 8.21 -0.50
C LEU A 91 8.84 8.86 0.87
N GLU A 92 9.74 9.78 1.25
CA GLU A 92 9.67 10.51 2.51
C GLU A 92 8.43 11.42 2.56
N ALA A 93 8.13 12.12 1.47
CA ALA A 93 6.93 12.95 1.37
C ALA A 93 5.64 12.12 1.44
N ALA A 94 5.59 10.98 0.75
CA ALA A 94 4.46 10.06 0.79
C ALA A 94 4.26 9.48 2.20
N GLU A 95 5.33 9.05 2.87
CA GLU A 95 5.26 8.54 4.24
C GLU A 95 4.75 9.60 5.23
N ALA A 96 5.22 10.85 5.10
CA ALA A 96 4.73 11.96 5.91
C ALA A 96 3.22 12.21 5.70
N GLN A 97 2.78 12.28 4.44
CA GLN A 97 1.37 12.51 4.09
C GLN A 97 0.47 11.35 4.54
N VAL A 98 0.93 10.11 4.36
CA VAL A 98 0.23 8.90 4.82
C VAL A 98 0.04 8.93 6.33
N ASN A 99 1.10 9.25 7.08
CA ASN A 99 1.02 9.33 8.54
C ASN A 99 0.08 10.45 8.98
N GLU A 100 0.17 11.64 8.36
CA GLU A 100 -0.72 12.77 8.68
C GLU A 100 -2.20 12.38 8.54
N ILE A 101 -2.58 11.80 7.39
CA ILE A 101 -3.96 11.39 7.12
C ILE A 101 -4.40 10.27 8.05
N TYR A 102 -3.59 9.22 8.19
CA TYR A 102 -3.95 8.07 9.03
C TYR A 102 -4.14 8.48 10.49
N PHE A 103 -3.26 9.31 11.05
CA PHE A 103 -3.41 9.77 12.43
C PHE A 103 -4.58 10.73 12.60
N ALA A 104 -4.88 11.58 11.61
CA ALA A 104 -6.10 12.40 11.63
C ALA A 104 -7.36 11.53 11.69
N TRP A 105 -7.50 10.58 10.78
CA TRP A 105 -8.62 9.66 10.74
C TRP A 105 -8.73 8.83 12.03
N ARG A 106 -7.60 8.29 12.52
CA ARG A 106 -7.53 7.51 13.77
C ARG A 106 -8.00 8.32 14.99
N ASP A 107 -7.70 9.61 15.02
CA ASP A 107 -8.12 10.53 16.09
C ASP A 107 -9.59 10.99 15.93
N GLY A 108 -10.29 10.55 14.89
CA GLY A 108 -11.65 10.99 14.56
C GLY A 108 -11.72 12.41 13.99
N ARG A 109 -10.59 12.95 13.49
CA ARG A 109 -10.55 14.21 12.77
C ARG A 109 -10.91 13.95 11.30
N PRO A 110 -11.79 14.74 10.68
CA PRO A 110 -12.18 14.54 9.28
C PRO A 110 -10.99 14.57 8.33
N THR A 111 -10.99 13.66 7.35
CA THR A 111 -9.99 13.61 6.28
C THR A 111 -10.68 13.51 4.92
N GLU A 112 -9.92 13.74 3.84
CA GLU A 112 -10.44 13.53 2.49
C GLU A 112 -10.64 12.05 2.12
N LEU A 113 -10.18 11.12 2.97
CA LEU A 113 -10.15 9.68 2.74
C LEU A 113 -10.93 8.87 3.79
N ASP A 114 -11.86 9.50 4.52
CA ASP A 114 -12.64 8.84 5.57
C ASP A 114 -13.40 7.61 5.02
N ASP A 115 -14.08 7.76 3.88
CA ASP A 115 -14.83 6.69 3.23
C ASP A 115 -13.93 5.51 2.81
N GLU A 116 -12.76 5.80 2.24
CA GLU A 116 -11.79 4.80 1.81
C GLU A 116 -11.19 4.02 3.00
N LEU A 117 -10.86 4.72 4.08
CA LEU A 117 -10.28 4.13 5.29
C LEU A 117 -11.31 3.33 6.09
N ASP A 118 -12.52 3.86 6.28
CA ASP A 118 -13.62 3.17 6.96
C ASP A 118 -14.03 1.92 6.19
N GLY A 119 -14.20 2.03 4.87
CA GLY A 119 -14.53 0.89 4.02
C GLY A 119 -13.45 -0.20 4.04
N MET A 120 -12.17 0.17 4.11
CA MET A 120 -11.10 -0.82 4.27
C MET A 120 -11.08 -1.42 5.67
N LEU A 121 -11.35 -0.63 6.71
CA LEU A 121 -11.40 -1.11 8.08
C LEU A 121 -12.50 -2.15 8.26
N ASP A 122 -13.68 -1.92 7.68
CA ASP A 122 -14.79 -2.89 7.70
C ASP A 122 -14.41 -4.20 7.01
N ARG A 123 -13.77 -4.12 5.83
CA ARG A 123 -13.27 -5.30 5.12
C ARG A 123 -12.23 -6.07 5.93
N TRP A 124 -11.31 -5.36 6.60
CA TRP A 124 -10.28 -5.97 7.44
C TRP A 124 -10.88 -6.63 8.69
N ARG A 125 -11.84 -5.96 9.35
CA ARG A 125 -12.50 -6.48 10.56
C ARG A 125 -13.36 -7.70 10.29
N ALA A 126 -13.92 -7.81 9.08
CA ALA A 126 -14.72 -8.94 8.66
C ALA A 126 -13.93 -10.24 8.47
N LEU A 127 -12.59 -10.18 8.41
CA LEU A 127 -11.74 -11.37 8.25
C LEU A 127 -11.65 -12.16 9.55
N ASP A 128 -11.85 -13.47 9.50
CA ASP A 128 -11.43 -14.39 10.55
C ASP A 128 -9.90 -14.60 10.55
N ASP A 129 -9.39 -15.24 11.61
CA ASP A 129 -7.96 -15.59 11.66
C ASP A 129 -7.59 -16.56 10.53
N GLY A 130 -6.50 -16.27 9.83
CA GLY A 130 -6.07 -17.01 8.65
C GLY A 130 -6.72 -16.59 7.33
N GLU A 131 -7.77 -15.78 7.35
CA GLU A 131 -8.41 -15.27 6.13
C GLU A 131 -7.59 -14.17 5.44
N GLU A 132 -7.88 -13.99 4.15
CA GLU A 132 -7.11 -13.16 3.25
C GLU A 132 -7.96 -12.06 2.60
N LEU A 133 -7.36 -10.88 2.48
CA LEU A 133 -7.90 -9.72 1.81
C LEU A 133 -6.98 -9.34 0.65
N THR A 134 -7.53 -9.37 -0.56
CA THR A 134 -6.79 -9.03 -1.77
C THR A 134 -7.17 -7.64 -2.28
N VAL A 135 -6.16 -6.86 -2.65
CA VAL A 135 -6.27 -5.53 -3.26
C VAL A 135 -5.37 -5.43 -4.49
N GLU A 136 -5.68 -4.50 -5.38
CA GLU A 136 -5.02 -4.36 -6.68
C GLU A 136 -4.37 -2.99 -6.83
N TRP A 137 -3.07 -2.98 -7.13
CA TRP A 137 -2.30 -1.78 -7.42
C TRP A 137 -2.04 -1.67 -8.92
N ALA A 138 -2.61 -0.65 -9.56
CA ALA A 138 -2.35 -0.41 -10.97
C ALA A 138 -0.97 0.23 -11.19
N ILE A 139 -0.17 -0.37 -12.07
CA ILE A 139 1.22 0.02 -12.37
C ILE A 139 1.26 1.10 -13.46
N ASP A 140 0.39 1.02 -14.46
CA ASP A 140 0.29 2.01 -15.54
C ASP A 140 -0.93 2.93 -15.29
N ARG A 141 -0.79 3.90 -14.38
CA ARG A 141 -1.88 4.81 -14.00
C ARG A 141 -2.06 6.02 -14.92
N SER A 142 -1.31 6.09 -16.02
CA SER A 142 -1.19 7.22 -16.98
C SER A 142 -2.50 7.72 -17.64
N GLY A 143 -3.67 7.25 -17.20
CA GLY A 143 -4.98 7.75 -17.63
C GLY A 143 -6.00 8.07 -16.52
N ARG A 144 -5.68 7.94 -15.22
CA ARG A 144 -6.65 8.18 -14.12
C ARG A 144 -6.58 9.56 -13.46
N GLY A 145 -5.55 10.37 -13.75
CA GLY A 145 -5.36 11.68 -13.11
C GLY A 145 -6.26 12.82 -13.59
N ALA A 146 -7.12 12.62 -14.61
CA ALA A 146 -7.89 13.71 -15.22
C ALA A 146 -9.32 13.89 -14.70
N ARG A 147 -9.76 13.15 -13.65
CA ARG A 147 -11.19 13.09 -13.28
C ARG A 147 -11.60 13.61 -11.90
N ARG A 148 -10.72 14.24 -11.14
CA ARG A 148 -11.12 14.98 -9.93
C ARG A 148 -10.67 16.43 -10.00
N SER A 149 -11.27 17.19 -10.91
CA SER A 149 -11.47 18.62 -10.72
C SER A 149 -12.88 18.99 -11.18
N ARG A 150 -13.54 19.85 -10.41
CA ARG A 150 -14.92 20.36 -10.50
C ARG A 150 -15.95 19.60 -9.66
N ARG A 151 -16.15 20.09 -8.44
CA ARG A 151 -17.32 20.94 -8.15
C ARG A 151 -17.04 21.86 -6.98
#